data_AF-A0A1F6RJH9-F1
#
_entry.id   AF-A0A1F6RJH9-F1
#
_cell.length_a   1.000
_cell.length_b   1.000
_cell.length_c   1.000
_cell.angle_alpha   90.00
_cell.angle_beta   90.00
_cell.angle_gamma   90.00
#
_symmetry.space_group_name_H-M   'P 1'
#
loop_
_entity.id
_entity.type
_entity.pdbx_description
1 polymer ?
#
loop_
_entity_poly.entity_id
_entity_poly.type
_entity_poly.pdbx_seq_one_letter_code
_entity_poly.pdbx_strand_id
1 'polypeptide(L)'
;MSDSEEQVELLLVNANQALNFLRKILDDLAYKRDGFILSSQDKILLSQEKYKRNKAVLVNIGKLLKKKEYPLPQKLLHHLARNLRSRISAITEEAITLDKLR
;
A
#
# COMPACT_ATOMS: atom_id res chain seq x y z
N MET A 1 -5.93 24.27 9.87
CA MET A 1 -5.72 23.28 8.79
C MET A 1 -6.83 22.26 8.94
N SER A 2 -7.51 21.83 7.87
CA SER A 2 -8.77 21.09 8.00
C SER A 2 -8.55 19.65 8.47
N ASP A 3 -9.33 19.17 9.44
CA ASP A 3 -9.37 17.78 9.95
C ASP A 3 -9.30 16.70 8.84
N SER A 4 -9.80 17.02 7.65
CA SER A 4 -9.78 16.13 6.48
C SER A 4 -8.38 15.89 5.89
N GLU A 5 -7.48 16.86 5.93
CA GLU A 5 -6.10 16.69 5.42
C GLU A 5 -5.29 15.84 6.39
N GLU A 6 -5.38 16.12 7.68
CA GLU A 6 -4.75 15.32 8.73
C GLU A 6 -5.25 13.86 8.69
N GLN A 7 -6.55 13.66 8.45
CA GLN A 7 -7.09 12.32 8.24
C GLN A 7 -6.48 11.61 7.03
N VAL A 8 -6.32 12.30 5.90
CA VAL A 8 -5.70 11.71 4.70
C VAL A 8 -4.22 11.40 4.94
N GLU A 9 -3.50 12.25 5.66
CA GLU A 9 -2.10 12.02 6.05
C GLU A 9 -1.96 10.81 6.97
N LEU A 10 -2.82 10.69 7.99
CA LEU A 10 -2.84 9.52 8.86
C LEU A 10 -3.13 8.23 8.08
N LEU A 11 -4.10 8.26 7.16
CA LEU A 11 -4.39 7.12 6.28
C LEU A 11 -3.21 6.80 5.36
N LEU A 12 -2.48 7.81 4.89
CA LEU A 12 -1.28 7.61 4.07
C LEU A 12 -0.16 6.94 4.89
N VAL A 13 0.02 7.33 6.16
CA VAL A 13 0.95 6.65 7.08
C VAL A 13 0.55 5.19 7.27
N ASN A 14 -0.73 4.91 7.56
CA ASN A 14 -1.23 3.56 7.75
C ASN A 14 -1.07 2.70 6.48
N ALA A 15 -1.33 3.27 5.30
CA ALA A 15 -1.11 2.60 4.03
C ALA A 15 0.36 2.26 3.79
N ASN A 16 1.28 3.15 4.15
CA ASN A 16 2.72 2.88 4.08
C ASN A 16 3.17 1.80 5.07
N GLN A 17 2.61 1.77 6.28
CA GLN A 17 2.89 0.72 7.26
C GLN A 17 2.43 -0.65 6.75
N ALA A 18 1.19 -0.75 6.25
CA ALA A 18 0.68 -1.98 5.64
C ALA A 18 1.55 -2.43 4.45
N LEU A 19 1.96 -1.49 3.60
CA LEU A 19 2.82 -1.78 2.46
C LEU A 19 4.23 -2.25 2.89
N ASN A 20 4.78 -1.69 3.95
CA ASN A 20 6.05 -2.15 4.53
C ASN A 20 5.95 -3.54 5.16
N PHE A 21 4.81 -3.88 5.76
CA PHE A 21 4.55 -5.23 6.24
C PHE A 21 4.54 -6.24 5.08
N LEU A 22 3.80 -5.94 4.01
CA LEU A 22 3.81 -6.74 2.77
C LEU A 22 5.22 -6.89 2.19
N ARG A 23 6.01 -5.82 2.18
CA ARG A 23 7.41 -5.85 1.70
C ARG A 23 8.24 -6.91 2.42
N LYS A 24 8.21 -6.93 3.75
CA LYS A 24 9.00 -7.88 4.55
C LYS A 24 8.66 -9.34 4.19
N ILE A 25 7.37 -9.63 4.07
CA ILE A 25 6.90 -10.97 3.67
C ILE A 25 7.38 -11.32 2.26
N LEU A 26 7.28 -10.39 1.31
CA LEU A 26 7.75 -10.61 -0.06
C LEU A 26 9.26 -10.83 -0.13
N ASP A 27 10.04 -10.10 0.67
CA ASP A 27 11.49 -10.24 0.76
C ASP A 27 11.86 -11.62 1.34
N ASP A 28 11.19 -12.05 2.41
CA ASP A 28 11.36 -13.39 3.02
C ASP A 28 11.02 -14.52 2.03
N LEU A 29 9.89 -14.38 1.32
CA LEU A 29 9.44 -15.37 0.33
C LEU A 29 10.37 -15.42 -0.89
N ALA A 30 10.90 -14.28 -1.32
CA ALA A 30 11.85 -14.25 -2.43
C ALA A 30 13.15 -14.98 -2.09
N TYR A 31 13.60 -14.93 -0.83
CA TYR A 31 14.77 -15.67 -0.38
C TYR A 31 14.54 -17.19 -0.39
N LYS A 32 13.31 -17.65 -0.12
CA LYS A 32 12.92 -19.07 -0.10
C LYS A 32 12.41 -19.58 -1.46
N ARG A 33 12.54 -18.79 -2.54
CA ARG A 33 11.84 -18.98 -3.81
C ARG A 33 11.98 -20.39 -4.40
N ASP A 34 13.17 -20.97 -4.32
CA ASP A 34 13.50 -22.25 -4.95
C ASP A 34 12.76 -23.45 -4.32
N GLY A 35 12.21 -23.29 -3.10
CA GLY A 35 11.41 -24.31 -2.41
C GLY A 35 9.92 -24.30 -2.77
N PHE A 36 9.44 -23.34 -3.56
CA PHE A 36 8.02 -23.20 -3.87
C PHE A 36 7.62 -23.86 -5.19
N ILE A 37 6.42 -24.45 -5.20
CA ILE A 37 5.74 -24.86 -6.43
C ILE A 37 5.46 -23.67 -7.35
N LEU A 38 5.40 -23.91 -8.67
CA LEU A 38 5.21 -22.89 -9.71
C LEU A 38 4.05 -21.91 -9.43
N SER A 39 2.89 -22.42 -9.02
CA SER A 39 1.71 -21.58 -8.73
C SER A 39 1.94 -20.60 -7.57
N SER A 40 2.73 -20.98 -6.57
CA SER A 40 3.14 -20.09 -5.48
C SER A 40 4.13 -19.04 -5.96
N GLN A 41 5.04 -19.40 -6.88
CA GLN A 41 5.99 -18.44 -7.47
C GLN A 41 5.27 -17.37 -8.30
N ASP A 42 4.30 -17.76 -9.15
CA ASP A 42 3.50 -16.82 -9.93
C ASP A 42 2.73 -15.86 -9.04
N LYS A 43 2.15 -16.37 -7.94
CA LYS A 43 1.46 -15.55 -6.95
C LYS A 43 2.39 -14.54 -6.29
N ILE A 44 3.61 -14.94 -5.92
CA ILE A 44 4.62 -14.04 -5.34
C ILE A 44 5.00 -12.94 -6.34
N LEU A 45 5.24 -13.29 -7.61
CA LEU A 45 5.58 -12.33 -8.67
C LEU A 45 4.45 -11.31 -8.90
N LEU A 46 3.20 -11.78 -8.98
CA LEU A 46 2.04 -10.90 -9.12
C LEU A 46 1.91 -9.93 -7.93
N SER A 47 2.15 -10.41 -6.71
CA SER A 47 2.11 -9.56 -5.51
C SER A 47 3.28 -8.56 -5.46
N GLN A 48 4.46 -8.89 -5.98
CA GLN A 48 5.56 -7.93 -6.14
C GLN A 48 5.19 -6.80 -7.12
N GLU A 49 4.52 -7.10 -8.23
CA GLU A 49 4.04 -6.08 -9.16
C GLU A 49 2.96 -5.18 -8.55
N LYS A 50 2.02 -5.77 -7.81
CA LYS A 50 1.03 -5.00 -7.05
C LYS A 50 1.67 -4.11 -5.99
N TYR A 51 2.68 -4.61 -5.27
CA TYR A 51 3.46 -3.82 -4.31
C TYR A 51 4.06 -2.57 -4.97
N LYS A 52 4.71 -2.72 -6.13
CA LYS A 52 5.30 -1.58 -6.87
C LYS A 52 4.23 -0.54 -7.25
N ARG A 53 3.08 -0.99 -7.77
CA ARG A 53 1.96 -0.10 -8.14
C ARG A 53 1.40 0.64 -6.93
N ASN A 54 1.15 -0.06 -5.82
CA ASN A 54 0.67 0.55 -4.59
C ASN A 54 1.66 1.59 -4.06
N LYS A 55 2.97 1.26 -4.03
CA LYS A 55 4.02 2.19 -3.64
C LYS A 55 3.99 3.47 -4.46
N ALA A 56 3.90 3.37 -5.78
CA ALA A 56 3.85 4.52 -6.68
C ALA A 56 2.64 5.42 -6.39
N VAL A 57 1.46 4.82 -6.17
CA VAL A 57 0.24 5.57 -5.82
C VAL A 57 0.41 6.31 -4.49
N LEU A 58 0.90 5.65 -3.44
CA LEU A 58 1.11 6.31 -2.14
C LEU A 58 2.11 7.46 -2.22
N VAL A 59 3.20 7.29 -2.98
CA VAL A 59 4.18 8.36 -3.23
C VAL A 59 3.53 9.54 -3.94
N ASN A 60 2.69 9.29 -4.95
CA ASN A 60 2.01 10.36 -5.68
C ASN A 60 1.01 11.13 -4.81
N ILE A 61 0.24 10.42 -3.97
CA ILE A 61 -0.65 11.07 -2.99
C ILE A 61 0.16 11.92 -2.01
N GLY A 62 1.28 11.39 -1.48
CA GLY A 62 2.15 12.14 -0.58
C GLY A 62 2.75 13.39 -1.22
N LYS A 63 3.18 13.31 -2.49
CA LYS A 63 3.65 14.47 -3.25
C LYS A 63 2.54 15.51 -3.44
N LEU A 64 1.32 15.06 -3.74
CA LEU A 64 0.15 15.93 -3.89
C LEU A 64 -0.19 16.67 -2.59
N LEU A 65 -0.03 16.01 -1.44
CA LEU A 65 -0.24 16.64 -0.13
C LEU A 65 0.82 17.71 0.17
N LYS A 66 2.09 17.43 -0.13
CA LYS A 66 3.23 18.32 0.18
C LYS A 66 3.41 19.52 -0.75
N LYS A 67 3.04 19.40 -2.04
CA LYS A 67 3.32 20.43 -3.07
C LYS A 67 2.31 21.59 -3.11
N LYS A 68 1.63 21.89 -2.01
CA LYS A 68 0.50 22.81 -2.04
C LYS A 68 0.85 24.22 -1.60
N GLU A 69 0.42 25.18 -2.41
CA GLU A 69 0.30 26.59 -2.02
C GLU A 69 -1.01 26.86 -1.26
N TYR A 70 -2.06 26.03 -1.45
CA TYR A 70 -3.38 26.14 -0.82
C TYR A 70 -3.98 24.76 -0.46
N PRO A 71 -4.96 24.68 0.47
CA PRO A 71 -5.58 23.41 0.87
C PRO A 71 -6.27 22.62 -0.27
N LEU A 72 -6.23 21.29 -0.15
CA LEU A 72 -7.25 20.35 -0.65
C LEU A 72 -8.68 20.86 -0.87
N PRO A 73 -9.26 20.80 -2.09
CA PRO A 73 -10.71 20.70 -2.18
C PRO A 73 -11.22 19.50 -1.36
N GLN A 74 -12.19 19.71 -0.45
CA GLN A 74 -12.69 18.66 0.45
C GLN A 74 -13.18 17.40 -0.28
N LYS A 75 -13.84 17.57 -1.44
CA LYS A 75 -14.27 16.43 -2.28
C LYS A 75 -13.09 15.53 -2.65
N LEU A 76 -11.95 16.11 -3.03
CA LEU A 76 -10.75 15.37 -3.37
C LEU A 76 -10.17 14.66 -2.14
N LEU A 77 -10.10 15.34 -0.99
CA LEU A 77 -9.65 14.73 0.26
C LEU A 77 -10.52 13.53 0.65
N HIS A 78 -11.84 13.63 0.52
CA HIS A 78 -12.76 12.53 0.78
C HIS A 78 -12.52 11.34 -0.17
N HIS A 79 -12.33 11.60 -1.47
CA HIS A 79 -11.99 10.56 -2.44
C HIS A 79 -10.66 9.88 -2.12
N LEU A 80 -9.63 10.66 -1.75
CA LEU A 80 -8.33 10.14 -1.34
C LEU A 80 -8.44 9.27 -0.09
N ALA A 81 -9.16 9.74 0.94
CA ALA A 81 -9.38 8.99 2.17
C ALA A 81 -10.07 7.64 1.90
N ARG A 82 -11.15 7.64 1.09
CA ARG A 82 -11.85 6.40 0.70
C ARG A 82 -10.94 5.44 -0.05
N ASN A 83 -10.14 5.96 -1.00
CA ASN A 83 -9.21 5.15 -1.78
C ASN A 83 -8.12 4.54 -0.89
N LEU A 84 -7.53 5.32 0.01
CA LEU A 84 -6.52 4.86 0.96
C LEU A 84 -7.05 3.77 1.88
N ARG A 85 -8.27 3.92 2.44
CA ARG A 85 -8.88 2.87 3.28
C ARG A 85 -9.04 1.55 2.53
N SER A 86 -9.59 1.60 1.31
CA SER A 86 -9.75 0.40 0.49
C SER A 86 -8.40 -0.26 0.17
N ARG A 87 -7.36 0.54 -0.10
CA ARG A 87 -6.00 0.02 -0.32
C ARG A 87 -5.39 -0.59 0.93
N ILE A 88 -5.56 0.01 2.11
CA ILE A 88 -5.07 -0.56 3.37
C ILE A 88 -5.64 -1.96 3.57
N SER A 89 -6.95 -2.13 3.40
CA SER A 89 -7.61 -3.45 3.51
C SER A 89 -7.01 -4.43 2.50
N ALA A 90 -6.96 -4.07 1.22
CA ALA A 90 -6.44 -4.97 0.18
C ALA A 90 -4.97 -5.37 0.38
N ILE A 91 -4.10 -4.41 0.76
CA ILE A 91 -2.68 -4.68 1.05
C ILE A 91 -2.53 -5.60 2.26
N THR A 92 -3.32 -5.36 3.30
CA THR A 92 -3.29 -6.17 4.53
C THR A 92 -3.76 -7.60 4.26
N GLU A 93 -4.86 -7.77 3.52
CA GLU A 93 -5.37 -9.09 3.12
C GLU A 93 -4.36 -9.86 2.25
N GLU A 94 -3.71 -9.18 1.31
CA GLU A 94 -2.65 -9.77 0.49
C GLU A 94 -1.45 -10.19 1.34
N ALA A 95 -1.02 -9.33 2.28
CA ALA A 95 0.05 -9.64 3.22
C ALA A 95 -0.28 -10.88 4.06
N ILE A 96 -1.46 -10.93 4.69
CA ILE A 96 -1.90 -12.10 5.49
C ILE A 96 -1.94 -13.37 4.63
N THR A 97 -2.40 -13.26 3.40
CA THR A 97 -2.50 -14.38 2.46
C THR A 97 -1.12 -14.93 2.08
N LEU A 98 -0.13 -14.06 1.89
CA LEU A 98 1.24 -14.46 1.57
C LEU A 98 2.01 -14.91 2.81
N ASP A 99 1.72 -14.37 3.99
CA ASP A 99 2.35 -14.79 5.25
C ASP A 99 2.08 -16.27 5.54
N LYS A 100 0.93 -16.81 5.11
CA LYS A 100 0.62 -18.25 5.17
C LYS A 100 1.53 -19.12 4.29
N LEU A 101 2.21 -18.52 3.31
CA LEU A 101 3.18 -19.20 2.45
C LEU A 101 4.61 -19.11 3.00
N ARG A 102 4.87 -18.23 3.97
CA ARG A 102 6.21 -17.96 4.54
C ARG A 102 6.66 -19.10 5.45
#